data_AF-X1Q2K1-F1
#
_entry.id   AF-X1Q2K1-F1
#
_cell.length_a   1.000
_cell.length_b   1.000
_cell.length_c   1.000
_cell.angle_alpha   90.00
_cell.angle_beta   90.00
_cell.angle_gamma   90.00
#
_symmetry.space_group_name_H-M   'P 1'
#
loop_
_entity.id
_entity.type
_entity.pdbx_description
1 polymer ?
#
loop_
_entity_poly.entity_id
_entity_poly.type
_entity_poly.pdbx_seq_one_letter_code
_entity_poly.pdbx_strand_id
1 'polypeptide(L)'
;RSKEVWAVIRAIRHIGGAVYMVTATIPHSRKKVVKSTRKAATKAHNRKYALKSLRQAVTRSHTRVFSGRPWKKIEHDLGIIGWVRALEVTYGWLFGWHPHLHTLLFTRHPLSKAQIDVLLQFLYGRWSDAVVAAGYRPPHSEHGLVISRGESAGDYISKICHQGLGHQGLAAEISQAG
;
A
#
# COMPACT_ATOMS: atom_id res chain seq x y z
N ARG A 1 -14.24 -9.72 10.59
CA ARG A 1 -13.21 -9.20 9.66
C ARG A 1 -13.80 -8.64 8.35
N SER A 2 -14.35 -9.41 7.41
CA SER A 2 -14.93 -8.83 6.16
C SER A 2 -16.17 -7.99 6.40
N LYS A 3 -17.02 -8.45 7.30
CA LYS A 3 -18.18 -7.70 7.78
C LYS A 3 -17.79 -6.36 8.44
N GLU A 4 -16.66 -6.29 9.14
CA GLU A 4 -16.18 -5.07 9.82
C GLU A 4 -15.68 -4.03 8.81
N VAL A 5 -14.84 -4.41 7.84
CA VAL A 5 -14.38 -3.48 6.80
C VAL A 5 -15.55 -2.99 5.96
N TRP A 6 -16.51 -3.86 5.65
CA TRP A 6 -17.76 -3.46 4.99
C TRP A 6 -18.62 -2.52 5.83
N ALA A 7 -18.68 -2.71 7.15
CA ALA A 7 -19.40 -1.80 8.04
C ALA A 7 -18.74 -0.42 8.02
N VAL A 8 -17.41 -0.36 8.07
CA VAL A 8 -16.66 0.90 7.98
C VAL A 8 -16.89 1.59 6.64
N ILE A 9 -16.73 0.88 5.51
CA ILE A 9 -16.93 1.47 4.18
C ILE A 9 -18.34 2.04 4.05
N ARG A 10 -19.35 1.31 4.55
CA ARG A 10 -20.73 1.79 4.56
C ARG A 10 -20.91 3.00 5.46
N ALA A 11 -20.35 2.99 6.67
CA ALA A 11 -20.41 4.13 7.59
C ALA A 11 -19.78 5.39 6.97
N ILE A 12 -18.58 5.26 6.38
CA ILE A 12 -17.90 6.37 5.71
C ILE A 12 -18.72 6.91 4.54
N ARG A 13 -19.27 6.05 3.70
CA ARG A 13 -20.13 6.48 2.58
C ARG A 13 -21.42 7.14 3.08
N HIS A 14 -22.00 6.64 4.16
CA HIS A 14 -23.24 7.18 4.74
C HIS A 14 -23.06 8.62 5.25
N ILE A 15 -21.90 8.94 5.83
CA ILE A 15 -21.57 10.31 6.27
C ILE A 15 -21.06 11.21 5.13
N GLY A 16 -21.21 10.80 3.87
CA GLY A 16 -20.76 11.55 2.70
C GLY A 16 -19.27 11.47 2.40
N GLY A 17 -18.54 10.56 3.06
CA GLY A 17 -17.13 10.30 2.80
C GLY A 17 -16.88 9.38 1.60
N ALA A 18 -15.59 9.20 1.27
CA ALA A 18 -15.16 8.38 0.14
C ALA A 18 -14.07 7.37 0.53
N VAL A 19 -13.92 6.37 -0.34
CA VAL A 19 -12.91 5.31 -0.18
C VAL A 19 -12.10 5.21 -1.45
N TYR A 20 -10.78 5.22 -1.30
CA TYR A 20 -9.83 5.12 -2.40
C TYR A 20 -8.95 3.90 -2.20
N MET A 21 -8.60 3.22 -3.28
CA MET A 21 -7.65 2.13 -3.25
C MET A 21 -6.34 2.58 -3.85
N VAL A 22 -5.30 2.54 -3.03
CA VAL A 22 -3.91 2.71 -3.47
C VAL A 22 -3.33 1.33 -3.72
N THR A 23 -2.88 1.07 -4.95
CA THR A 23 -2.15 -0.14 -5.28
C THR A 23 -0.70 0.21 -5.56
N ALA A 24 0.21 -0.30 -4.75
CA ALA A 24 1.64 -0.07 -4.85
C ALA A 24 2.38 -1.36 -5.20
N THR A 25 3.26 -1.29 -6.19
CA THR A 25 3.99 -2.44 -6.74
C THR A 25 5.49 -2.23 -6.54
N ILE A 26 6.22 -3.29 -6.16
CA ILE A 26 7.69 -3.28 -6.11
C ILE A 26 8.24 -4.05 -7.32
N PRO A 27 9.15 -3.45 -8.11
CA PRO A 27 9.80 -4.16 -9.21
C PRO A 27 10.66 -5.32 -8.71
N HIS A 28 10.65 -6.41 -9.48
CA HIS A 28 11.35 -7.65 -9.14
C HIS A 28 12.88 -7.55 -9.15
N SER A 29 13.43 -6.57 -9.87
CA SER A 29 14.87 -6.41 -10.04
C SER A 29 15.47 -5.59 -8.91
N ARG A 30 16.39 -6.21 -8.16
CA ARG A 30 17.31 -5.48 -7.29
C ARG A 30 18.25 -4.64 -8.15
N LYS A 31 18.74 -3.51 -7.62
CA LYS A 31 19.87 -2.81 -8.26
C LYS A 31 21.04 -3.82 -8.37
N LYS A 32 21.69 -3.90 -9.54
CA LYS A 32 22.88 -4.74 -9.70
C LYS A 32 23.94 -4.19 -8.73
N VAL A 33 24.20 -4.92 -7.65
CA VAL A 33 25.41 -4.70 -6.85
C VAL A 33 26.53 -5.37 -7.62
N VAL A 34 27.36 -4.58 -8.30
CA VAL A 34 28.62 -5.07 -8.89
C VAL A 34 29.59 -5.30 -7.74
N LYS A 35 29.38 -6.39 -6.99
CA LYS A 35 30.43 -7.03 -6.18
C LYS A 35 30.30 -8.53 -6.37
N SER A 36 31.11 -9.02 -7.31
CA SER A 36 31.54 -10.40 -7.42
C SER A 36 31.85 -10.95 -6.03
N THR A 37 31.15 -12.00 -5.61
CA THR A 37 31.71 -13.29 -5.14
C THR A 37 30.65 -14.16 -4.47
N ARG A 38 30.76 -15.47 -4.76
CA ARG A 38 30.18 -16.66 -4.07
C ARG A 38 28.82 -17.18 -4.56
N LYS A 39 28.98 -18.24 -5.36
CA LYS A 39 28.30 -19.56 -5.33
C LYS A 39 26.78 -19.56 -5.30
N ALA A 40 26.23 -20.14 -6.38
CA ALA A 40 24.86 -20.59 -6.53
C ALA A 40 24.41 -21.46 -5.33
N ALA A 41 23.89 -20.84 -4.29
CA ALA A 41 23.09 -21.52 -3.28
C ALA A 41 21.70 -21.79 -3.88
N THR A 42 21.45 -23.05 -4.25
CA THR A 42 20.15 -23.71 -4.53
C THR A 42 18.94 -22.78 -4.72
N LYS A 43 18.40 -22.75 -5.95
CA LYS A 43 17.20 -22.00 -6.43
C LYS A 43 16.03 -21.93 -5.42
N ALA A 44 15.78 -22.98 -4.65
CA ALA A 44 14.70 -23.05 -3.66
C ALA A 44 15.00 -22.28 -2.35
N HIS A 45 16.23 -22.37 -1.83
CA HIS A 45 16.65 -21.62 -0.65
C HIS A 45 16.68 -20.10 -0.97
N ASN A 46 17.12 -19.72 -2.17
CA ASN A 46 17.05 -18.34 -2.62
C ASN A 46 15.61 -17.80 -2.73
N ARG A 47 14.62 -18.61 -3.13
CA ARG A 47 13.23 -18.15 -3.33
C ARG A 47 12.52 -17.75 -2.04
N LYS A 48 12.66 -18.53 -0.96
CA LYS A 48 12.02 -18.24 0.34
C LYS A 48 12.66 -17.03 1.03
N TYR A 49 13.99 -16.92 0.95
CA TYR A 49 14.71 -15.77 1.49
C TYR A 49 14.44 -14.49 0.68
N ALA A 50 14.40 -14.58 -0.66
CA ALA A 50 14.00 -13.46 -1.52
C ALA A 50 12.57 -12.97 -1.19
N LEU A 51 11.62 -13.88 -0.99
CA LEU A 51 10.26 -13.53 -0.57
C LEU A 51 10.24 -12.86 0.81
N LYS A 52 10.96 -13.38 1.79
CA LYS A 52 11.03 -12.79 3.14
C LYS A 52 11.59 -11.38 3.09
N SER A 53 12.72 -11.17 2.41
CA SER A 53 13.31 -9.83 2.23
C SER A 53 12.37 -8.88 1.48
N LEU A 54 11.68 -9.38 0.46
CA LEU A 54 10.75 -8.59 -0.32
C LEU A 54 9.53 -8.16 0.51
N ARG A 55 8.94 -9.06 1.29
CA ARG A 55 7.83 -8.73 2.22
C ARG A 55 8.25 -7.69 3.26
N GLN A 56 9.48 -7.80 3.78
CA GLN A 56 10.05 -6.82 4.70
C GLN A 56 10.25 -5.46 4.04
N ALA A 57 10.79 -5.44 2.82
CA ALA A 57 10.95 -4.21 2.04
C ALA A 57 9.59 -3.53 1.80
N VAL A 58 8.60 -4.27 1.30
CA VAL A 58 7.22 -3.76 1.09
C VAL A 58 6.63 -3.18 2.37
N THR A 59 6.74 -3.91 3.48
CA THR A 59 6.18 -3.46 4.77
C THR A 59 6.88 -2.20 5.28
N ARG A 60 8.21 -2.15 5.23
CA ARG A 60 8.97 -0.97 5.65
C ARG A 60 8.70 0.23 4.75
N SER A 61 8.61 0.02 3.45
CA SER A 61 8.27 1.08 2.50
C SER A 61 6.90 1.65 2.78
N HIS A 62 5.90 0.81 3.03
CA HIS A 62 4.57 1.27 3.44
C HIS A 62 4.62 2.08 4.74
N THR A 63 5.26 1.55 5.78
CA THR A 63 5.41 2.29 7.05
C THR A 63 6.05 3.65 6.81
N ARG A 64 7.03 3.75 5.90
CA ARG A 64 7.66 5.03 5.58
C ARG A 64 6.74 5.99 4.84
N VAL A 65 5.85 5.51 3.97
CA VAL A 65 4.90 6.34 3.23
C VAL A 65 3.83 6.93 4.17
N PHE A 66 3.26 6.09 5.04
CA PHE A 66 2.12 6.41 5.90
C PHE A 66 2.52 6.82 7.33
N SER A 67 3.69 7.45 7.51
CA SER A 67 4.14 7.92 8.83
C SER A 67 4.89 9.25 8.77
N GLY A 68 5.09 9.82 9.97
CA GLY A 68 5.80 11.07 10.19
C GLY A 68 4.98 12.32 9.86
N ARG A 69 5.58 13.48 10.15
CA ARG A 69 4.95 14.80 9.95
C ARG A 69 4.40 15.04 8.53
N PRO A 70 5.09 14.65 7.44
CA PRO A 70 4.55 14.85 6.09
C PRO A 70 3.26 14.08 5.84
N TRP A 71 3.14 12.87 6.38
CA TRP A 71 1.90 12.09 6.28
C TRP A 71 0.78 12.74 7.09
N LYS A 72 1.06 13.17 8.32
CA LYS A 72 0.07 13.88 9.15
C LYS A 72 -0.46 15.16 8.50
N LYS A 73 0.40 15.89 7.78
CA LYS A 73 -0.02 17.05 6.98
C LYS A 73 -0.97 16.64 5.85
N ILE A 74 -0.63 15.62 5.08
CA ILE A 74 -1.50 15.11 4.00
C ILE A 74 -2.82 14.57 4.54
N GLU A 75 -2.81 13.87 5.69
CA GLU A 75 -4.03 13.40 6.33
C GLU A 75 -4.97 14.55 6.67
N HIS A 76 -4.43 15.60 7.30
CA HIS A 76 -5.18 16.79 7.63
C HIS A 76 -5.70 17.52 6.38
N ASP A 77 -4.82 17.85 5.43
CA ASP A 77 -5.14 18.69 4.29
C ASP A 77 -6.14 18.05 3.31
N LEU A 78 -6.16 16.71 3.24
CA LEU A 78 -7.07 15.96 2.37
C LEU A 78 -8.22 15.29 3.14
N GLY A 79 -8.34 15.53 4.45
CA GLY A 79 -9.37 14.94 5.29
C GLY A 79 -9.34 13.41 5.31
N ILE A 80 -8.15 12.80 5.29
CA ILE A 80 -7.97 11.35 5.44
C ILE A 80 -8.10 10.99 6.92
N ILE A 81 -9.00 10.07 7.23
CA ILE A 81 -9.34 9.66 8.62
C ILE A 81 -8.73 8.31 9.00
N GLY A 82 -8.11 7.64 8.03
CA GLY A 82 -7.42 6.40 8.28
C GLY A 82 -7.25 5.57 7.01
N TRP A 83 -6.65 4.41 7.22
CA TRP A 83 -6.40 3.46 6.15
C TRP A 83 -6.29 2.03 6.67
N VAL A 84 -6.52 1.08 5.78
CA VAL A 84 -6.26 -0.34 6.01
C VAL A 84 -5.50 -0.91 4.83
N ARG A 85 -4.65 -1.92 5.04
CA ARG A 85 -3.82 -2.49 3.95
C ARG A 85 -3.86 -4.01 3.89
N ALA A 86 -3.55 -4.55 2.72
CA ALA A 86 -3.30 -5.96 2.48
C ALA A 86 -2.16 -6.15 1.47
N LEU A 87 -1.32 -7.15 1.74
CA LEU A 87 -0.17 -7.52 0.93
C LEU A 87 -0.48 -8.77 0.11
N GLU A 88 -0.89 -8.59 -1.13
CA GLU A 88 -0.98 -9.68 -2.09
C GLU A 88 0.43 -10.03 -2.59
N VAL A 89 0.80 -11.32 -2.54
CA VAL A 89 2.08 -11.79 -3.12
C VAL A 89 1.78 -12.92 -4.08
N THR A 90 1.92 -12.63 -5.37
CA THR A 90 1.79 -13.63 -6.42
C THR A 90 3.18 -14.09 -6.89
N TYR A 91 3.25 -15.25 -7.53
CA TYR A 91 4.47 -15.76 -8.15
C TYR A 91 4.20 -16.07 -9.62
N GLY A 92 4.89 -15.39 -10.52
CA GLY A 92 4.90 -15.72 -11.94
C GLY A 92 6.15 -16.53 -12.30
N TRP A 93 6.02 -17.51 -13.20
CA TRP A 93 7.17 -18.31 -13.63
C TRP A 93 8.25 -17.47 -14.34
N LEU A 94 7.83 -16.48 -15.15
CA LEU A 94 8.70 -15.57 -15.90
C LEU A 94 9.22 -14.40 -15.06
N PHE A 95 8.42 -13.89 -14.12
CA PHE A 95 8.70 -12.62 -13.43
C PHE A 95 9.04 -12.80 -11.93
N GLY A 96 8.86 -14.00 -11.37
CA GLY A 96 9.13 -14.28 -9.96
C GLY A 96 8.05 -13.70 -9.02
N TRP A 97 8.42 -13.37 -7.79
CA TRP A 97 7.50 -12.87 -6.76
C TRP A 97 7.05 -11.44 -7.03
N HIS A 98 5.76 -11.21 -7.28
CA HIS A 98 5.16 -9.90 -7.53
C HIS A 98 4.27 -9.48 -6.36
N PRO A 99 4.79 -8.69 -5.41
CA PRO A 99 3.99 -8.18 -4.31
C PRO A 99 3.23 -6.94 -4.77
N HIS A 100 1.91 -6.98 -4.59
CA HIS A 100 1.06 -5.81 -4.63
C HIS A 100 0.62 -5.48 -3.21
N LEU A 101 0.82 -4.23 -2.84
CA LEU A 101 0.29 -3.71 -1.60
C LEU A 101 -0.91 -2.85 -1.90
N HIS A 102 -2.05 -3.25 -1.37
CA HIS A 102 -3.30 -2.53 -1.51
C HIS A 102 -3.59 -1.82 -0.20
N THR A 103 -3.80 -0.52 -0.26
CA THR A 103 -4.17 0.31 0.88
C THR A 103 -5.49 1.00 0.57
N LEU A 104 -6.54 0.68 1.33
CA LEU A 104 -7.78 1.44 1.32
C LEU A 104 -7.58 2.68 2.18
N LEU A 105 -7.78 3.85 1.60
CA LEU A 105 -7.80 5.15 2.26
C LEU A 105 -9.25 5.60 2.44
N PHE A 106 -9.56 6.11 3.62
CA PHE A 106 -10.87 6.65 3.96
C PHE A 106 -10.77 8.17 4.11
N THR A 107 -11.68 8.91 3.48
CA THR A 107 -11.71 10.37 3.54
C THR A 107 -13.07 10.87 4.02
N ARG A 108 -13.08 11.98 4.75
CA ARG A 108 -14.33 12.63 5.25
C ARG A 108 -15.22 13.10 4.12
N HIS A 109 -14.63 13.45 2.99
CA HIS A 109 -15.32 13.92 1.78
C HIS A 109 -14.66 13.34 0.54
N PRO A 110 -15.35 13.29 -0.61
CA PRO A 110 -14.72 12.92 -1.88
C PRO A 110 -13.66 13.94 -2.26
N LEU A 111 -12.47 13.45 -2.59
CA LEU A 111 -11.38 14.24 -3.15
C LEU A 111 -11.70 14.64 -4.59
N SER A 112 -11.40 15.90 -4.90
CA SER A 112 -11.33 16.42 -6.27
C SER A 112 -10.17 15.77 -7.05
N LYS A 113 -10.19 15.90 -8.38
CA LYS A 113 -9.10 15.39 -9.24
C LYS A 113 -7.74 15.96 -8.83
N ALA A 114 -7.66 17.28 -8.60
CA ALA A 114 -6.41 17.93 -8.17
C ALA A 114 -5.90 17.38 -6.82
N GLN A 115 -6.81 17.10 -5.87
CA GLN A 115 -6.43 16.49 -4.59
C GLN A 115 -5.94 15.05 -4.76
N ILE A 116 -6.54 14.28 -5.67
CA ILE A 116 -6.08 12.93 -6.01
C ILE A 116 -4.68 13.00 -6.64
N ASP A 117 -4.42 13.95 -7.53
CA ASP A 117 -3.11 14.14 -8.16
C ASP A 117 -2.03 14.52 -7.12
N VAL A 118 -2.34 15.42 -6.19
CA VAL A 118 -1.45 15.76 -5.06
C VAL A 118 -1.16 14.53 -4.20
N LEU A 119 -2.19 13.75 -3.87
CA LEU A 119 -2.04 12.52 -3.09
C LEU A 119 -1.17 11.50 -3.84
N LEU A 120 -1.40 11.31 -5.14
CA LEU A 120 -0.64 10.39 -5.99
C LEU A 120 0.83 10.78 -6.02
N GLN A 121 1.14 12.04 -6.30
CA GLN A 121 2.52 12.53 -6.33
C GLN A 121 3.22 12.35 -4.99
N PHE A 122 2.55 12.69 -3.89
CA PHE A 122 3.08 12.52 -2.54
C PHE A 122 3.37 11.04 -2.22
N LEU A 123 2.41 10.15 -2.45
CA LEU A 123 2.55 8.73 -2.14
C LEU A 123 3.61 8.09 -3.03
N TYR A 124 3.60 8.38 -4.33
CA TYR A 124 4.56 7.84 -5.28
C TYR A 124 5.99 8.25 -4.94
N GLY A 125 6.24 9.54 -4.65
CA GLY A 125 7.57 10.01 -4.28
C GLY A 125 8.13 9.26 -3.08
N ARG A 126 7.36 9.19 -1.99
CA ARG A 126 7.78 8.46 -0.77
C ARG A 126 7.91 6.96 -1.00
N TRP A 127 7.04 6.37 -1.81
CA TRP A 127 7.11 4.95 -2.15
C TRP A 127 8.38 4.64 -2.93
N SER A 128 8.65 5.42 -3.98
CA SER A 128 9.85 5.30 -4.82
C SER A 128 11.12 5.40 -3.98
N ASP A 129 11.24 6.44 -3.14
CA ASP A 129 12.39 6.62 -2.25
C ASP A 129 12.60 5.44 -1.31
N ALA A 130 11.52 4.92 -0.73
CA ALA A 130 11.58 3.80 0.18
C ALA A 130 11.96 2.48 -0.52
N VAL A 131 11.43 2.23 -1.72
CA VAL A 131 11.78 1.09 -2.58
C VAL A 131 13.25 1.15 -2.98
N VAL A 132 13.74 2.33 -3.37
CA VAL A 132 15.15 2.55 -3.72
C VAL A 132 16.06 2.35 -2.52
N ALA A 133 15.69 2.89 -1.35
CA ALA A 133 16.43 2.70 -0.10
C ALA A 133 16.47 1.23 0.34
N ALA A 134 15.45 0.43 -0.02
CA ALA A 134 15.43 -1.02 0.21
C ALA A 134 16.31 -1.82 -0.78
N GLY A 135 17.00 -1.16 -1.71
CA GLY A 135 17.93 -1.78 -2.66
C GLY A 135 17.30 -2.24 -3.98
N TYR A 136 16.05 -1.83 -4.25
CA TYR A 136 15.34 -2.15 -5.48
C TYR A 136 15.46 -1.02 -6.50
N ARG A 137 15.12 -1.32 -7.76
CA ARG A 137 14.97 -0.27 -8.78
C ARG A 137 13.77 0.63 -8.44
N PRO A 138 13.77 1.90 -8.87
CA PRO A 138 12.58 2.74 -8.74
C PRO A 138 11.39 2.05 -9.42
N PRO A 139 10.19 2.16 -8.83
CA PRO A 139 8.97 1.63 -9.43
C PRO A 139 8.63 2.41 -10.71
N HIS A 140 7.78 1.83 -11.57
CA HIS A 140 7.36 2.50 -12.81
C HIS A 140 6.56 3.77 -12.50
N SER A 141 6.75 4.85 -13.25
CA SER A 141 6.06 6.13 -13.02
C SER A 141 4.54 6.00 -13.10
N GLU A 142 4.04 5.22 -14.06
CA GLU A 142 2.59 5.09 -14.30
C GLU A 142 1.92 3.92 -13.57
N HIS A 143 2.70 2.91 -13.19
CA HIS A 143 2.15 1.63 -12.68
C HIS A 143 2.75 1.22 -11.32
N GLY A 144 3.72 1.97 -10.85
CA GLY A 144 4.40 1.73 -9.58
C GLY A 144 3.52 2.02 -8.37
N LEU A 145 2.64 3.01 -8.51
CA LEU A 145 1.60 3.34 -7.54
C LEU A 145 0.41 3.95 -8.30
N VAL A 146 -0.77 3.39 -8.10
CA VAL A 146 -2.02 3.88 -8.70
C VAL A 146 -3.08 4.11 -7.64
N ILE A 147 -3.93 5.11 -7.85
CA ILE A 147 -5.09 5.40 -7.01
C ILE A 147 -6.34 5.18 -7.84
N SER A 148 -7.24 4.31 -7.39
CA SER A 148 -8.56 4.12 -7.97
C SER A 148 -9.66 4.47 -6.96
N ARG A 149 -10.84 4.84 -7.46
CA ARG A 149 -12.03 4.91 -6.62
C ARG A 149 -12.36 3.51 -6.13
N GLY A 150 -12.69 3.38 -4.84
CA GLY A 150 -13.00 2.11 -4.18
C GLY A 150 -14.32 1.47 -4.62
N GLU A 151 -14.74 1.64 -5.87
CA GLU A 151 -15.89 0.96 -6.46
C GLU A 151 -15.66 -0.55 -6.48
N SER A 152 -14.41 -0.99 -6.73
CA SER A 152 -13.94 -2.37 -6.58
C SER A 152 -13.40 -2.72 -5.19
N ALA A 153 -13.62 -1.87 -4.18
CA ALA A 153 -13.19 -2.16 -2.81
C ALA A 153 -13.84 -3.46 -2.28
N GLY A 154 -15.03 -3.82 -2.79
CA GLY A 154 -15.75 -5.06 -2.46
C GLY A 154 -14.90 -6.32 -2.64
N ASP A 155 -14.27 -6.49 -3.81
CA ASP A 155 -13.43 -7.65 -4.11
C ASP A 155 -12.14 -7.66 -3.26
N TYR A 156 -11.63 -6.48 -2.92
CA TYR A 156 -10.44 -6.33 -2.10
C TYR A 156 -10.65 -6.57 -0.62
N ILE A 157 -11.84 -6.29 -0.09
CA ILE A 157 -12.19 -6.59 1.31
C ILE A 157 -11.96 -8.07 1.61
N SER A 158 -12.32 -8.96 0.68
CA SER A 158 -12.09 -10.39 0.82
C SER A 158 -10.60 -10.69 1.03
N LYS A 159 -9.70 -10.12 0.23
CA LYS A 159 -8.23 -10.28 0.40
C LYS A 159 -7.71 -9.69 1.71
N ILE A 160 -8.20 -8.52 2.12
CA ILE A 160 -7.79 -7.84 3.36
C ILE A 160 -8.12 -8.67 4.60
N CYS A 161 -9.26 -9.36 4.58
CA CYS A 161 -9.73 -10.12 5.74
C CYS A 161 -8.92 -11.37 6.01
N HIS A 162 -8.29 -11.93 4.99
CA HIS A 162 -7.38 -13.05 5.13
C HIS A 162 -6.03 -12.66 5.76
N GLN A 163 -5.65 -11.37 5.77
CA GLN A 163 -4.29 -10.94 6.15
C GLN A 163 -4.15 -10.17 7.47
N GLY A 164 -5.25 -9.85 8.15
CA GLY A 164 -5.23 -9.18 9.46
C GLY A 164 -5.01 -7.67 9.33
N LEU A 165 -5.93 -6.90 9.91
CA LEU A 165 -5.96 -5.44 9.79
C LEU A 165 -4.89 -4.78 10.69
N GLY A 166 -4.14 -3.84 10.13
CA GLY A 166 -3.38 -2.87 10.92
C GLY A 166 -4.33 -1.82 11.47
N HIS A 167 -4.69 -1.93 12.75
CA HIS A 167 -5.60 -1.02 13.44
C HIS A 167 -4.84 0.22 13.94
N GLN A 168 -4.64 1.23 13.10
CA GLN A 168 -4.35 2.58 13.61
C GLN A 168 -5.36 3.57 13.02
N GLY A 169 -6.23 4.09 13.88
CA GLY A 169 -7.09 5.26 13.60
C GLY A 169 -8.59 4.99 13.42
N LEU A 170 -8.98 3.88 12.78
CA LEU A 170 -10.33 3.77 12.21
C LEU A 170 -11.47 3.68 13.22
N ALA A 171 -11.29 2.96 14.33
CA ALA A 171 -12.34 2.81 15.35
C ALA A 171 -12.48 4.05 16.27
N ALA A 172 -11.42 4.85 16.42
CA ALA A 172 -11.43 6.00 17.32
C ALA A 172 -12.09 7.25 16.70
N GLU A 173 -11.98 7.43 15.38
CA GLU A 173 -12.56 8.59 14.69
C GLU A 173 -14.03 8.41 14.28
N ILE A 174 -14.49 7.17 14.10
CA ILE A 174 -15.90 6.87 13.76
C ILE A 174 -16.85 7.26 14.92
N SER A 175 -16.35 7.33 16.16
CA SER A 175 -17.14 7.78 17.32
C SER A 175 -17.27 9.30 17.45
N GLN A 176 -16.56 10.10 16.65
CA GLN A 176 -16.56 11.58 16.74
C GLN A 176 -17.29 12.27 15.57
N ALA A 177 -17.97 11.50 14.73
CA ALA A 177 -18.78 12.00 13.62
C ALA A 177 -20.30 11.81 13.85
N GLY A 178 -20.71 11.59 15.10
CA GLY A 178 -22.11 11.57 15.55
C GLY A 178 -22.48 12.88 16.22
#